data_AF-A0A024U190-F1
#
_entry.id   AF-A0A024U190-F1
#
_cell.length_a   1.000
_cell.length_b   1.000
_cell.length_c   1.000
_cell.angle_alpha   90.00
_cell.angle_beta   90.00
_cell.angle_gamma   90.00
#
_symmetry.space_group_name_H-M   'P 1'
#
loop_
_entity.id
_entity.type
_entity.pdbx_description
1 polymer ?
#
loop_
_entity_poly.entity_id
_entity_poly.type
_entity_poly.pdbx_seq_one_letter_code
_entity_poly.pdbx_strand_id
1 'polypeptide(L)'
;MYDRVHIDEKWFFLTKVKRTFYVYDDEELAHRAAKSKRFITKVMFLAAVARPRYDHHLKRIFDGKLGIWPLVQRIPAARNSKNRPKGTLVTTPLNVDAKVYSACVLNNVVPAITAKFPRACLQRGVLIQQDNASPHRVVSSEMLVANGVKSIGIANQPPNSPDFNVLDLGYFNAIQSLQAIVC
;
A
#
# COMPACT_ATOMS: atom_id res chain seq x y z
N MET A 1 -17.97 12.97 0.85
CA MET A 1 -16.59 12.69 0.39
C MET A 1 -15.50 13.16 1.37
N TYR A 2 -15.82 13.39 2.65
CA TYR A 2 -14.83 13.62 3.73
C TYR A 2 -14.80 12.47 4.75
N ASP A 3 -15.71 11.53 4.54
CA ASP A 3 -16.07 10.34 5.28
C ASP A 3 -15.44 9.08 4.68
N ARG A 4 -14.70 9.20 3.56
CA ARG A 4 -14.10 8.08 2.86
C ARG A 4 -12.60 7.97 3.09
N VAL A 5 -12.16 6.74 3.27
CA VAL A 5 -10.76 6.31 3.27
C VAL A 5 -10.58 5.35 2.12
N HIS A 6 -9.75 5.68 1.15
CA HIS A 6 -9.43 4.80 0.04
C HIS A 6 -8.31 3.86 0.45
N ILE A 7 -8.49 2.56 0.20
CA ILE A 7 -7.45 1.55 0.34
C ILE A 7 -7.26 0.80 -0.96
N ASP A 8 -6.01 0.41 -1.23
CA ASP A 8 -5.64 -0.37 -2.40
C ASP A 8 -4.22 -0.92 -2.26
N GLU A 9 -3.94 -1.99 -3.00
CA GLU A 9 -2.66 -2.66 -3.04
C GLU A 9 -1.89 -2.36 -4.32
N LYS A 10 -0.59 -2.11 -4.17
CA LYS A 10 0.30 -1.98 -5.32
C LYS A 10 1.62 -2.71 -5.17
N TRP A 11 2.02 -3.38 -6.25
CA TRP A 11 3.38 -3.86 -6.43
C TRP A 11 4.33 -2.73 -6.78
N PHE A 12 5.30 -2.47 -5.91
CA PHE A 12 6.45 -1.62 -6.21
C PHE A 12 7.66 -2.48 -6.56
N PHE A 13 8.28 -2.16 -7.69
CA PHE A 13 9.54 -2.79 -8.11
C PHE A 13 10.71 -1.98 -7.57
N LEU A 14 11.77 -2.65 -7.12
CA LEU A 14 12.97 -1.99 -6.62
C LEU A 14 13.67 -1.17 -7.72
N THR A 15 13.58 -1.61 -8.96
CA THR A 15 14.12 -0.90 -10.12
C THR A 15 13.21 -1.07 -11.34
N LYS A 16 13.36 -0.18 -12.33
CA LYS A 16 12.68 -0.30 -13.63
C LYS A 16 13.44 -1.31 -14.50
N VAL A 17 12.70 -2.04 -15.34
CA VAL A 17 13.28 -3.05 -16.25
C VAL A 17 14.19 -2.41 -17.30
N LYS A 18 13.76 -1.28 -17.86
CA LYS A 18 14.53 -0.46 -18.80
C LYS A 18 14.58 0.96 -18.26
N ARG A 19 15.77 1.57 -18.27
CA ARG A 19 16.00 2.99 -17.97
C ARG A 19 16.90 3.58 -19.03
N THR A 20 16.61 4.80 -19.41
CA THR A 20 17.48 5.64 -20.23
C THR A 20 18.27 6.53 -19.28
N PHE A 21 19.58 6.61 -19.48
CA PHE A 21 20.48 7.48 -18.73
C PHE A 21 21.15 8.41 -19.71
N TYR A 22 21.35 9.66 -19.31
CA TYR A 22 22.32 10.54 -19.93
C TYR A 22 23.63 10.33 -19.17
N VAL A 23 24.71 10.06 -19.90
CA VAL A 23 26.04 9.76 -19.37
C VAL A 23 27.02 10.57 -20.21
N TYR A 24 28.04 11.17 -19.58
CA TYR A 24 29.09 11.86 -20.32
C TYR A 24 29.98 10.86 -21.06
N ASP A 25 30.66 11.32 -22.11
CA ASP A 25 31.47 10.44 -22.96
C ASP A 25 32.62 9.75 -22.20
N ASP A 26 33.05 10.32 -21.07
CA ASP A 26 34.10 9.82 -20.19
C ASP A 26 33.61 9.02 -18.97
N GLU A 27 32.30 8.89 -18.76
CA GLU A 27 31.74 8.14 -17.65
C GLU A 27 31.44 6.67 -18.01
N GLU A 28 31.90 5.73 -17.18
CA GLU A 28 31.53 4.32 -17.32
C GLU A 28 30.06 4.09 -16.94
N LEU A 29 29.27 3.61 -17.90
CA LEU A 29 27.86 3.31 -17.68
C LEU A 29 27.72 2.11 -16.73
N ALA A 30 27.16 2.34 -15.54
CA ALA A 30 26.91 1.29 -14.57
C ALA A 30 26.09 0.14 -15.20
N HIS A 31 26.73 -1.01 -15.41
CA HIS A 31 26.16 -2.12 -16.15
C HIS A 31 25.04 -2.82 -15.35
N ARG A 32 23.81 -2.30 -15.46
CA ARG A 32 22.61 -2.88 -14.83
C ARG A 32 21.92 -3.87 -15.75
N ALA A 33 22.40 -5.11 -15.77
CA ALA A 33 21.77 -6.20 -16.52
C ALA A 33 20.86 -7.05 -15.62
N ALA A 34 19.54 -6.91 -15.77
CA ALA A 34 18.58 -7.89 -15.25
C ALA A 34 18.00 -8.69 -16.44
N LYS A 35 18.24 -10.00 -16.46
CA LYS A 35 17.81 -10.88 -17.59
C LYS A 35 16.30 -10.87 -17.83
N SER A 36 15.49 -10.59 -16.80
CA SER A 36 14.02 -10.53 -16.90
C SER A 36 13.41 -9.73 -15.73
N LYS A 37 12.24 -9.12 -15.96
CA LYS A 37 11.42 -8.48 -14.92
C LYS A 37 11.10 -9.42 -13.76
N ARG A 38 11.05 -10.74 -14.00
CA ARG A 38 10.78 -11.76 -12.97
C ARG A 38 11.83 -11.79 -11.85
N PHE A 39 13.07 -11.36 -12.14
CA PHE A 39 14.16 -11.35 -11.17
C PHE A 39 14.27 -10.02 -10.39
N ILE A 40 13.48 -9.01 -10.78
CA ILE A 40 13.46 -7.74 -10.06
C ILE A 40 12.66 -7.94 -8.78
N THR A 41 13.29 -7.66 -7.64
CA THR A 41 12.63 -7.64 -6.35
C THR A 41 11.45 -6.69 -6.39
N LYS A 42 10.27 -7.20 -6.04
CA LYS A 42 9.04 -6.42 -5.91
C LYS A 42 8.43 -6.66 -4.53
N VAL A 43 7.80 -5.64 -3.99
CA VAL A 43 7.11 -5.67 -2.71
C VAL A 43 5.71 -5.12 -2.90
N MET A 44 4.71 -5.82 -2.36
CA MET A 44 3.34 -5.32 -2.36
C MET A 44 3.14 -4.46 -1.12
N PHE A 45 2.45 -3.34 -1.29
CA PHE A 45 2.05 -2.49 -0.19
C PHE A 45 0.55 -2.27 -0.22
N LEU A 46 -0.09 -2.32 0.94
CA LEU A 46 -1.44 -1.77 1.14
C LEU A 46 -1.28 -0.32 1.57
N ALA A 47 -1.94 0.61 0.88
CA ALA A 47 -1.97 2.02 1.27
C ALA A 47 -3.35 2.43 1.72
N ALA A 48 -3.42 3.37 2.67
CA ALA A 48 -4.66 4.01 3.08
C ALA A 48 -4.50 5.53 3.04
N VAL A 49 -5.39 6.19 2.31
CA VAL A 49 -5.42 7.65 2.17
C VAL A 49 -6.84 8.18 2.26
N ALA A 50 -6.96 9.41 2.71
CA ALA A 50 -8.21 10.13 2.83
C ALA A 50 -8.04 11.52 2.26
N ARG A 51 -9.15 12.24 2.08
CA ARG A 51 -9.10 13.62 1.60
C ARG A 51 -8.44 14.54 2.64
N PRO A 52 -7.37 15.28 2.28
CA PRO A 52 -6.78 16.31 3.14
C PRO A 52 -7.82 17.37 3.49
N ARG A 53 -7.81 17.84 4.74
CA ARG A 53 -8.77 18.85 5.23
C ARG A 53 -8.31 19.47 6.54
N TYR A 54 -8.89 20.60 6.91
CA TYR A 54 -8.67 21.19 8.23
C TYR A 54 -9.41 20.40 9.33
N ASP A 55 -8.69 20.04 10.39
CA ASP A 55 -9.25 19.45 11.60
C ASP A 55 -9.44 20.55 12.66
N HIS A 56 -10.70 20.93 12.86
CA HIS A 56 -11.08 21.98 13.82
C HIS A 56 -10.78 21.61 15.28
N HIS A 57 -10.76 20.32 15.64
CA HIS A 57 -10.45 19.90 17.01
C HIS A 57 -8.97 20.04 17.32
N LEU A 58 -8.12 19.65 16.37
CA LEU A 58 -6.67 19.69 16.52
C LEU A 58 -6.06 21.00 16.00
N LYS A 59 -6.91 21.91 15.49
CA LYS A 59 -6.55 23.20 14.88
C LYS A 59 -5.41 23.12 13.87
N ARG A 60 -5.38 22.03 13.08
CA ARG A 60 -4.30 21.73 12.12
C ARG A 60 -4.84 21.10 10.85
N ILE A 61 -4.03 21.13 9.79
CA ILE A 61 -4.33 20.42 8.55
C ILE A 61 -4.09 18.92 8.75
N PHE A 62 -5.12 18.12 8.49
CA PHE A 62 -4.99 16.69 8.24
C PHE A 62 -4.58 16.49 6.79
N ASP A 63 -3.42 15.87 6.59
CA ASP A 63 -2.79 15.70 5.27
C ASP A 63 -3.36 14.54 4.44
N GLY A 64 -4.34 13.81 4.99
CA GLY A 64 -4.97 12.68 4.32
C GLY A 64 -4.17 11.37 4.38
N LYS A 65 -2.95 11.37 4.91
CA LYS A 65 -2.08 10.19 4.90
C LYS A 65 -2.32 9.34 6.15
N LEU A 66 -2.84 8.13 5.97
CA LEU A 66 -3.07 7.22 7.09
C LEU A 66 -1.90 6.24 7.25
N GLY A 67 -1.50 5.60 6.16
CA GLY A 67 -0.34 4.71 6.16
C GLY A 67 -0.10 3.98 4.86
N ILE A 68 1.06 3.35 4.80
CA ILE A 68 1.45 2.39 3.77
C ILE A 68 2.15 1.22 4.47
N TRP A 69 1.68 0.00 4.23
CA TRP A 69 2.14 -1.20 4.95
C TRP A 69 2.67 -2.24 3.98
N PRO A 70 3.93 -2.68 4.11
CA PRO A 70 4.48 -3.73 3.27
C PRO A 70 3.87 -5.08 3.63
N LEU A 71 3.36 -5.80 2.63
CA LEU A 71 2.86 -7.16 2.77
C LEU A 71 4.03 -8.12 2.51
N VAL A 72 4.83 -8.34 3.56
CA VAL A 72 6.07 -9.13 3.52
C VAL A 72 6.15 -10.09 4.69
N GLN A 73 6.92 -11.16 4.51
CA GLN A 73 7.28 -12.11 5.56
C GLN A 73 8.79 -12.29 5.62
N ARG A 74 9.32 -12.57 6.81
CA ARG A 74 10.72 -12.96 6.99
C ARG A 74 10.81 -14.48 7.02
N ILE A 75 11.40 -15.06 5.99
CA ILE A 75 11.60 -16.51 5.87
C ILE A 75 13.09 -16.84 5.75
N PRO A 76 13.57 -17.92 6.38
CA PRO A 76 14.95 -18.36 6.23
C PRO A 76 15.21 -18.77 4.77
N ALA A 77 16.38 -18.39 4.24
CA ALA A 77 16.78 -18.77 2.90
C ALA A 77 16.86 -20.29 2.76
N ALA A 78 16.11 -20.87 1.81
CA ALA A 78 16.06 -22.31 1.60
C ALA A 78 17.36 -22.88 0.98
N ARG A 79 18.10 -22.07 0.21
CA ARG A 79 19.30 -22.47 -0.53
C ARG A 79 20.47 -21.55 -0.20
N ASN A 80 21.68 -22.11 -0.26
CA ASN A 80 22.90 -21.32 -0.30
C ASN A 80 22.97 -20.55 -1.63
N SER A 81 23.52 -19.33 -1.57
CA SER A 81 23.93 -18.55 -2.73
C SER A 81 25.21 -17.82 -2.40
N LYS A 82 25.94 -17.34 -3.42
CA LYS A 82 27.19 -16.58 -3.26
C LYS A 82 27.06 -15.43 -2.26
N ASN A 83 25.89 -14.79 -2.20
CA ASN A 83 25.65 -13.59 -1.40
C ASN A 83 24.79 -13.86 -0.14
N ARG A 84 24.38 -15.12 0.09
CA ARG A 84 23.46 -15.46 1.18
C ARG A 84 23.56 -16.94 1.57
N PRO A 85 24.07 -17.25 2.77
CA PRO A 85 23.99 -18.58 3.35
C PRO A 85 22.54 -19.05 3.57
N LYS A 86 22.34 -20.37 3.58
CA LYS A 86 21.08 -21.02 3.93
C LYS A 86 20.76 -20.67 5.38
N GLY A 87 19.48 -20.40 5.65
CA GLY A 87 19.01 -20.01 6.98
C GLY A 87 19.02 -18.51 7.26
N THR A 88 19.71 -17.67 6.47
CA THR A 88 19.63 -16.21 6.62
C THR A 88 18.19 -15.74 6.42
N LEU A 89 17.66 -14.94 7.35
CA LEU A 89 16.30 -14.39 7.24
C LEU A 89 16.19 -13.42 6.06
N VAL A 90 15.27 -13.72 5.14
CA VAL A 90 15.00 -12.94 3.94
C VAL A 90 13.61 -12.38 4.01
N THR A 91 13.49 -11.08 3.76
CA THR A 91 12.20 -10.43 3.56
C THR A 91 11.69 -10.78 2.16
N THR A 92 10.61 -11.54 2.10
CA THR A 92 9.98 -12.02 0.87
C THR A 92 8.58 -11.44 0.78
N PRO A 93 8.12 -11.00 -0.41
CA PRO A 93 6.74 -10.54 -0.56
C PRO A 93 5.75 -11.66 -0.25
N LEU A 94 4.68 -11.31 0.48
CA LEU A 94 3.55 -12.20 0.69
C LEU A 94 2.66 -12.21 -0.55
N ASN A 95 2.05 -13.36 -0.81
CA ASN A 95 0.86 -13.40 -1.66
C ASN A 95 -0.33 -12.93 -0.82
N VAL A 96 -1.13 -12.01 -1.35
CA VAL A 96 -2.26 -11.44 -0.62
C VAL A 96 -3.48 -12.30 -0.84
N ASP A 97 -3.77 -13.12 0.15
CA ASP A 97 -5.04 -13.82 0.27
C ASP A 97 -6.00 -13.03 1.18
N ALA A 98 -7.22 -13.54 1.28
CA ALA A 98 -8.27 -12.94 2.10
C ALA A 98 -7.87 -12.78 3.58
N LYS A 99 -7.05 -13.69 4.12
CA LYS A 99 -6.61 -13.68 5.51
C LYS A 99 -5.54 -12.62 5.76
N VAL A 100 -4.54 -12.53 4.87
CA VAL A 100 -3.51 -11.49 4.92
C VAL A 100 -4.14 -10.11 4.77
N TYR A 101 -5.08 -9.96 3.83
CA TYR A 101 -5.78 -8.71 3.60
C TYR A 101 -6.60 -8.27 4.82
N SER A 102 -7.51 -9.13 5.30
CA SER A 102 -8.35 -8.83 6.47
C SER A 102 -7.53 -8.54 7.72
N ALA A 103 -6.45 -9.29 7.97
CA ALA A 103 -5.55 -9.03 9.07
C ALA A 103 -4.87 -7.66 8.95
N CYS A 104 -4.45 -7.25 7.76
CA CYS A 104 -3.85 -5.92 7.56
C CYS A 104 -4.88 -4.80 7.76
N VAL A 105 -6.12 -4.98 7.28
CA VAL A 105 -7.19 -4.01 7.52
C VAL A 105 -7.46 -3.84 9.02
N LEU A 106 -7.62 -4.94 9.75
CA LEU A 106 -7.92 -4.92 11.19
C LEU A 106 -6.76 -4.41 12.04
N ASN A 107 -5.53 -4.85 11.77
CA ASN A 107 -4.39 -4.58 12.64
C ASN A 107 -3.61 -3.32 12.25
N ASN A 108 -3.80 -2.79 11.04
CA ASN A 108 -3.06 -1.63 10.55
C ASN A 108 -3.98 -0.49 10.13
N VAL A 109 -4.90 -0.73 9.19
CA VAL A 109 -5.74 0.33 8.61
C VAL A 109 -6.70 0.91 9.65
N VAL A 110 -7.47 0.07 10.33
CA VAL A 110 -8.46 0.49 11.34
C VAL A 110 -7.78 1.28 12.48
N PRO A 111 -6.70 0.80 13.11
CA PRO A 111 -5.97 1.57 14.12
C PRO A 111 -5.45 2.91 13.60
N ALA A 112 -4.96 2.95 12.35
CA ALA A 112 -4.47 4.19 11.76
C ALA A 112 -5.60 5.22 11.53
N ILE A 113 -6.78 4.76 11.11
CA ILE A 113 -7.98 5.61 11.01
C ILE A 113 -8.34 6.15 12.40
N THR A 114 -8.46 5.29 13.41
CA THR A 114 -8.82 5.69 14.77
C THR A 114 -7.82 6.68 15.36
N ALA A 115 -6.53 6.54 15.06
CA ALA A 115 -5.47 7.39 15.60
C ALA A 115 -5.35 8.75 14.89
N LYS A 116 -5.50 8.78 13.56
CA LYS A 116 -5.13 9.96 12.74
C LYS A 116 -6.32 10.68 12.12
N PHE A 117 -7.45 10.00 11.91
CA PHE A 117 -8.57 10.59 11.20
C PHE A 117 -9.28 11.64 12.06
N PRO A 118 -9.70 12.79 11.49
CA PRO A 118 -10.39 13.84 12.24
C PRO A 118 -11.60 13.34 13.03
N ARG A 119 -11.59 13.58 14.35
CA ARG A 119 -12.56 13.01 15.31
C ARG A 119 -14.02 13.32 14.98
N ALA A 120 -14.31 14.56 14.56
CA ALA A 120 -15.66 14.98 14.14
C ALA A 120 -16.24 14.12 13.01
N CYS A 121 -15.39 13.61 12.11
CA CYS A 121 -15.80 12.77 11.00
C CYS A 121 -15.92 11.31 11.46
N LEU A 122 -14.99 10.84 12.28
CA LEU A 122 -15.02 9.49 12.82
C LEU A 122 -16.34 9.20 13.57
N GLN A 123 -16.82 10.15 14.38
CA GLN A 123 -18.08 10.02 15.11
C GLN A 123 -19.32 9.92 14.21
N ARG A 124 -19.27 10.47 12.99
CA ARG A 124 -20.37 10.44 12.01
C ARG A 124 -20.40 9.17 11.15
N GLY A 125 -19.37 8.34 11.27
CA GLY A 125 -19.18 7.18 10.40
C GLY A 125 -18.14 7.45 9.32
N VAL A 126 -17.20 6.53 9.16
CA VAL A 126 -16.18 6.52 8.12
C VAL A 126 -16.34 5.25 7.30
N LEU A 127 -16.23 5.37 5.99
CA LEU A 127 -16.28 4.25 5.06
C LEU A 127 -14.89 4.01 4.47
N ILE A 128 -14.37 2.81 4.68
CA ILE A 128 -13.22 2.30 3.96
C ILE A 128 -13.71 1.86 2.58
N GLN A 129 -13.18 2.48 1.54
CA GLN A 129 -13.47 2.16 0.16
C GLN A 129 -12.41 1.22 -0.40
N GLN A 130 -12.84 0.04 -0.87
CA GLN A 130 -12.00 -1.00 -1.48
C GLN A 130 -12.57 -1.44 -2.84
N ASP A 131 -11.75 -2.06 -3.69
CA ASP A 131 -12.23 -2.67 -4.94
C ASP A 131 -12.90 -4.04 -4.69
N ASN A 132 -13.34 -4.71 -5.76
CA ASN A 132 -14.02 -6.01 -5.68
C ASN A 132 -13.11 -7.23 -5.89
N ALA A 133 -11.80 -7.10 -5.68
CA ALA A 133 -10.88 -8.22 -5.76
C ALA A 133 -11.33 -9.37 -4.84
N SER A 134 -11.09 -10.63 -5.26
CA SER A 134 -11.58 -11.80 -4.53
C SER A 134 -11.20 -11.80 -3.02
N PRO A 135 -9.98 -11.40 -2.62
CA PRO A 135 -9.61 -11.29 -1.20
C PRO A 135 -10.43 -10.27 -0.40
N HIS A 136 -10.99 -9.23 -1.04
CA HIS A 136 -11.65 -8.13 -0.33
C HIS A 136 -13.06 -8.49 0.13
N ARG A 137 -13.67 -9.50 -0.49
CA ARG A 137 -15.04 -9.95 -0.19
C ARG A 137 -15.24 -10.40 1.26
N VAL A 138 -14.17 -10.76 1.97
CA VAL A 138 -14.24 -11.16 3.39
C VAL A 138 -14.23 -9.96 4.35
N VAL A 139 -13.82 -8.78 3.86
CA VAL A 139 -13.78 -7.55 4.65
C VAL A 139 -15.10 -6.83 4.45
N SER A 140 -15.97 -6.94 5.45
CA SER A 140 -17.29 -6.31 5.46
C SER A 140 -17.51 -5.50 6.74
N SER A 141 -18.53 -4.63 6.74
CA SER A 141 -18.90 -3.86 7.92
C SER A 141 -19.27 -4.77 9.10
N GLU A 142 -19.92 -5.90 8.83
CA GLU A 142 -20.30 -6.90 9.82
C GLU A 142 -19.06 -7.55 10.45
N MET A 143 -18.06 -7.87 9.63
CA MET A 143 -16.77 -8.38 10.11
C MET A 143 -16.08 -7.37 11.03
N LEU A 144 -16.08 -6.08 10.67
CA LEU A 144 -15.52 -5.03 11.52
C LEU A 144 -16.24 -4.95 12.86
N VAL A 145 -17.57 -4.94 12.86
CA VAL A 145 -18.40 -4.91 14.07
C VAL A 145 -18.14 -6.12 14.96
N ALA A 146 -18.03 -7.33 14.37
CA ALA A 146 -17.70 -8.56 15.11
C ALA A 146 -16.32 -8.49 15.80
N ASN A 147 -15.40 -7.70 15.26
CA ASN A 147 -14.07 -7.44 15.86
C ASN A 147 -14.06 -6.20 16.78
N GLY A 148 -15.23 -5.68 17.18
CA GLY A 148 -15.35 -4.57 18.12
C GLY A 148 -15.09 -3.18 17.50
N VAL A 149 -14.95 -3.08 16.18
CA VAL A 149 -14.75 -1.82 15.48
C VAL A 149 -16.10 -1.09 15.35
N LYS A 150 -16.17 0.13 15.86
CA LYS A 150 -17.36 0.99 15.80
C LYS A 150 -17.09 2.19 14.91
N SER A 151 -18.14 2.71 14.27
CA SER A 151 -18.11 3.92 13.43
C SER A 151 -17.22 3.85 12.17
N ILE A 152 -16.68 2.67 11.84
CA ILE A 152 -15.98 2.41 10.58
C ILE A 152 -16.73 1.29 9.86
N GLY A 153 -17.13 1.54 8.60
CA GLY A 153 -17.75 0.58 7.72
C GLY A 153 -16.95 0.36 6.45
N ILE A 154 -17.39 -0.58 5.63
CA ILE A 154 -16.81 -0.90 4.32
C ILE A 154 -17.75 -0.45 3.21
N ALA A 155 -17.20 0.10 2.15
CA ALA A 155 -17.88 0.43 0.91
C ALA A 155 -17.11 -0.17 -0.28
N ASN A 156 -17.78 -1.02 -1.05
CA ASN A 156 -17.19 -1.59 -2.25
C ASN A 156 -17.37 -0.63 -3.44
N GLN A 157 -16.35 -0.54 -4.29
CA GLN A 157 -16.41 0.23 -5.53
C GLN A 157 -17.28 -0.46 -6.59
N PRO A 158 -17.84 0.27 -7.56
CA PRO A 158 -18.38 -0.36 -8.76
C PRO A 158 -17.30 -1.16 -9.50
N PRO A 159 -17.66 -2.26 -10.18
CA PRO A 159 -16.69 -3.05 -10.95
C PRO A 159 -16.00 -2.22 -12.04
N ASN A 160 -14.68 -2.44 -12.22
CA ASN A 160 -13.85 -1.78 -13.25
C ASN A 160 -13.85 -0.24 -13.17
N SER A 161 -13.84 0.30 -11.96
CA SER A 161 -13.91 1.76 -11.71
C SER A 161 -12.68 2.30 -10.96
N PRO A 162 -11.45 2.14 -11.51
CA PRO A 162 -10.23 2.62 -10.86
C PRO A 162 -10.20 4.15 -10.71
N ASP A 163 -10.97 4.87 -11.52
CA ASP A 163 -11.17 6.32 -11.45
C ASP A 163 -11.91 6.77 -10.18
N PHE A 164 -12.57 5.85 -9.47
CA PHE A 164 -13.17 6.15 -8.17
C PHE A 164 -12.17 6.00 -7.01
N ASN A 165 -10.92 5.63 -7.31
CA ASN A 165 -9.87 5.44 -6.32
C ASN A 165 -8.71 6.44 -6.50
N VAL A 166 -8.52 7.31 -5.52
CA VAL A 166 -7.43 8.30 -5.55
C VAL A 166 -6.03 7.65 -5.55
N LEU A 167 -5.94 6.42 -5.04
CA LEU A 167 -4.69 5.67 -5.02
C LEU A 167 -4.20 5.33 -6.43
N ASP A 168 -5.11 4.84 -7.27
CA ASP A 168 -4.85 4.51 -8.68
C ASP A 168 -4.72 5.73 -9.56
N LEU A 169 -5.57 6.74 -9.35
CA LEU A 169 -5.59 7.96 -10.16
C LEU A 169 -4.26 8.70 -10.17
N GLY A 170 -3.56 8.77 -9.03
CA GLY A 170 -2.36 9.60 -8.96
C GLY A 170 -1.39 9.29 -7.84
N TYR A 171 -1.87 8.85 -6.66
CA TYR A 171 -0.99 8.71 -5.49
C TYR A 171 0.15 7.71 -5.75
N PHE A 172 -0.19 6.53 -6.27
CA PHE A 172 0.79 5.52 -6.56
C PHE A 172 1.71 5.87 -7.74
N ASN A 173 1.17 6.55 -8.76
CA ASN A 173 1.96 7.02 -9.89
C ASN A 173 2.99 8.07 -9.44
N ALA A 174 2.63 8.93 -8.50
CA ALA A 174 3.54 9.90 -7.90
C ALA A 174 4.67 9.22 -7.08
N ILE A 175 4.37 8.18 -6.29
CA ILE A 175 5.43 7.42 -5.59
C ILE A 175 6.38 6.75 -6.58
N GLN A 176 5.83 6.16 -7.65
CA GLN A 176 6.63 5.47 -8.64
C GLN A 176 7.49 6.41 -9.49
N SER A 177 7.06 7.66 -9.70
CA SER A 177 7.87 8.66 -10.42
C SER A 177 9.12 9.05 -9.63
N LEU A 178 9.05 9.12 -8.29
CA LEU A 178 10.20 9.44 -7.43
C LEU A 178 11.33 8.42 -7.55
N GLN A 179 11.02 7.15 -7.85
CA GLN A 179 12.05 6.13 -8.11
C GLN A 179 12.95 6.49 -9.32
N ALA A 180 12.51 7.37 -10.22
CA ALA A 180 13.27 7.78 -11.38
C ALA A 180 14.32 8.87 -11.09
N ILE A 181 14.21 9.58 -9.96
CA ILE A 181 15.00 10.78 -9.67
C ILE A 181 16.28 10.46 -8.91
N VAL A 182 16.29 9.42 -8.07
CA VAL A 182 17.45 9.03 -7.26
C VAL A 182 18.15 7.84 -7.92
N CYS A 183 19.19 8.10 -8.70
CA CYS A 183 20.20 7.13 -9.15
C CYS A 183 21.51 7.86 -9.37
#